data_AF-A0AAV3Z9V7-F1
#
_entry.id   AF-A0AAV3Z9V7-F1
#
_cell.length_a   1.000
_cell.length_b   1.000
_cell.length_c   1.000
_cell.angle_alpha   90.00
_cell.angle_beta   90.00
_cell.angle_gamma   90.00
#
_symmetry.space_group_name_H-M   'P 1'
#
loop_
_entity.id
_entity.type
_entity.pdbx_description
1 polymer ?
#
loop_
_entity_poly.entity_id
_entity_poly.type
_entity_poly.pdbx_seq_one_letter_code
_entity_poly.pdbx_strand_id
1 'polypeptide(L)'
;MSNTSCCACVQACEMMGVAKFYSLTAWNCEKGAESVNAGAQQFRDFVLVSNDLAGYEGKLILDGPQFDENDGPGVFDSLIVASDPQLRGKSSAGGVVMPYMNGLIVKDTVFYNFDQSGKAAFKWARIDGTCGFLCGGFTTHTSGIELNNSPNIVRYDWESEGVIIDLDGTLVGSSNYKIVPCTPSLNSKKCENNTLVHVNVQACVCSDQIKLIRFSFNNIRPQSLLAHDAVFTSEFGTSYSPFAAKRITHKEGWAMVLMANTYYNFTFENGEQFTNISYDSVMSGFDVGDYLVFTQFADQKPDRIYLDGASQVHNMSDSMLSGPVSHGEWYYNVPDMTITYAVSRLSRKKRAVSSIADTDLSIDARIFRCYYRGCQPPPLPMEVELDPSHAEMWSDPATWVNLTASGVEPVDNEDLTIPQGL
;
A
#
# COMPACT_ATOMS: atom_id res chain seq x y z
N MET A 1 -9.52 51.65 -8.78
CA MET A 1 -9.65 50.89 -10.03
C MET A 1 -10.07 49.48 -9.65
N SER A 2 -11.32 49.18 -9.94
CA SER A 2 -12.00 47.92 -9.67
C SER A 2 -11.47 46.82 -10.61
N ASN A 3 -10.99 45.71 -10.05
CA ASN A 3 -10.88 44.46 -10.78
C ASN A 3 -11.68 43.38 -10.05
N THR A 4 -12.98 43.37 -10.36
CA THR A 4 -13.84 42.20 -10.30
C THR A 4 -13.36 41.18 -11.32
N SER A 5 -12.69 40.12 -10.85
CA SER A 5 -12.46 38.91 -11.64
C SER A 5 -13.48 37.84 -11.24
N CYS A 6 -14.29 37.44 -12.22
CA CYS A 6 -15.34 36.42 -12.22
C CYS A 6 -15.20 35.27 -11.21
N CYS A 7 -16.18 35.17 -10.31
CA CYS A 7 -16.73 33.89 -9.85
C CYS A 7 -17.55 33.27 -11.00
N ALA A 8 -16.92 32.60 -11.96
CA ALA A 8 -17.63 31.84 -12.99
C ALA A 8 -16.72 30.76 -13.62
N CYS A 9 -16.19 29.85 -12.81
CA CYS A 9 -15.59 28.59 -13.27
C CYS A 9 -15.68 27.48 -12.20
N VAL A 10 -16.74 27.48 -11.39
CA VAL A 10 -17.01 26.43 -10.38
C VAL A 10 -18.17 25.52 -10.83
N GLN A 11 -18.49 25.49 -12.13
CA GLN A 11 -19.68 24.80 -12.62
C GLN A 11 -19.37 23.86 -13.79
N ALA A 12 -18.28 23.11 -13.64
CA ALA A 12 -18.00 21.87 -14.36
C ALA A 12 -16.96 21.04 -13.60
N CYS A 13 -17.20 20.80 -12.30
CA CYS A 13 -16.80 19.49 -11.79
C CYS A 13 -17.88 18.58 -12.36
N GLU A 14 -17.65 18.01 -13.54
CA GLU A 14 -18.53 16.98 -14.08
C GLU A 14 -18.73 15.98 -12.94
N MET A 15 -19.98 15.81 -12.50
CA MET A 15 -20.33 14.67 -11.68
C MET A 15 -19.84 13.47 -12.48
N MET A 16 -18.80 12.78 -12.01
CA MET A 16 -18.38 11.52 -12.62
C MET A 16 -19.58 10.59 -12.52
N GLY A 17 -20.36 10.53 -13.60
CA GLY A 17 -21.54 9.70 -13.68
C GLY A 17 -21.08 8.26 -13.78
N VAL A 18 -21.63 7.41 -12.94
CA VAL A 18 -21.46 5.96 -13.08
C VAL A 18 -22.06 5.50 -14.40
N ALA A 19 -21.31 4.69 -15.16
CA ALA A 19 -21.84 4.06 -16.36
C ALA A 19 -22.55 2.75 -15.97
N LYS A 20 -23.85 2.64 -16.26
CA LYS A 20 -24.64 1.44 -15.96
C LYS A 20 -25.00 0.71 -17.26
N PHE A 21 -24.64 -0.56 -17.35
CA PHE A 21 -24.96 -1.45 -18.45
C PHE A 21 -25.99 -2.48 -17.98
N TYR A 22 -26.99 -2.76 -18.80
CA TYR A 22 -28.12 -3.60 -18.43
C TYR A 22 -28.31 -4.78 -19.40
N SER A 23 -28.75 -5.91 -18.87
CA SER A 23 -29.37 -7.01 -19.63
C SER A 23 -28.50 -7.62 -20.75
N LEU A 24 -27.17 -7.61 -20.59
CA LEU A 24 -26.28 -8.32 -21.50
C LEU A 24 -26.41 -9.84 -21.27
N THR A 25 -26.60 -10.58 -22.35
CA THR A 25 -26.40 -12.03 -22.37
C THR A 25 -25.14 -12.36 -23.16
N ALA A 26 -24.19 -13.05 -22.54
CA ALA A 26 -22.94 -13.48 -23.19
C ALA A 26 -22.69 -14.97 -22.94
N TRP A 27 -22.42 -15.71 -24.01
CA TRP A 27 -22.22 -17.15 -23.96
C TRP A 27 -21.04 -17.61 -24.83
N ASN A 28 -20.24 -18.52 -24.28
CA ASN A 28 -19.11 -19.14 -24.98
C ASN A 28 -18.10 -18.13 -25.54
N CYS A 29 -17.93 -17.03 -24.82
CA CYS A 29 -16.88 -16.04 -25.05
C CYS A 29 -15.60 -16.42 -24.30
N GLU A 30 -14.49 -15.73 -24.56
CA GLU A 30 -13.32 -15.81 -23.69
C GLU A 30 -13.63 -15.24 -22.30
N LYS A 31 -14.33 -14.10 -22.26
CA LYS A 31 -14.88 -13.46 -21.06
C LYS A 31 -16.27 -12.93 -21.39
N GLY A 32 -17.22 -13.06 -20.47
CA GLY A 32 -18.59 -12.60 -20.70
C GLY A 32 -18.71 -11.07 -20.70
N ALA A 33 -18.16 -10.43 -19.68
CA ALA A 33 -18.01 -8.98 -19.57
C ALA A 33 -16.64 -8.64 -18.99
N GLU A 34 -15.98 -7.61 -19.51
CA GLU A 34 -14.67 -7.17 -19.02
C GLU A 34 -14.63 -5.66 -18.81
N SER A 35 -14.03 -5.24 -17.71
CA SER A 35 -13.74 -3.85 -17.39
C SER A 35 -12.23 -3.68 -17.15
N VAL A 36 -11.56 -2.90 -18.02
CA VAL A 36 -10.11 -2.67 -17.96
C VAL A 36 -9.83 -1.20 -17.72
N ASN A 37 -9.11 -0.90 -16.63
CA ASN A 37 -8.73 0.47 -16.26
C ASN A 37 -9.93 1.42 -16.30
N ALA A 38 -10.97 1.06 -15.55
CA ALA A 38 -12.24 1.77 -15.58
C ALA A 38 -12.50 2.52 -14.26
N GLY A 39 -13.29 3.58 -14.36
CA GLY A 39 -13.87 4.22 -13.18
C GLY A 39 -15.08 3.45 -12.63
N ALA A 40 -16.08 4.15 -12.11
CA ALA A 40 -17.34 3.54 -11.68
C ALA A 40 -18.15 2.99 -12.87
N GLN A 41 -18.17 1.66 -13.03
CA GLN A 41 -19.01 0.94 -13.99
C GLN A 41 -19.87 -0.10 -13.27
N GLN A 42 -21.15 -0.18 -13.63
CA GLN A 42 -22.09 -1.16 -13.10
C GLN A 42 -22.60 -2.08 -14.20
N PHE A 43 -22.60 -3.38 -13.92
CA PHE A 43 -23.08 -4.44 -14.79
C PHE A 43 -24.32 -5.04 -14.12
N ARG A 44 -25.50 -4.78 -14.68
CA ARG A 44 -26.78 -5.08 -14.05
C ARG A 44 -27.62 -6.03 -14.89
N ASP A 45 -28.27 -7.00 -14.27
CA ASP A 45 -29.15 -7.95 -14.95
C ASP A 45 -28.43 -8.78 -16.04
N PHE A 46 -27.14 -9.10 -15.86
CA PHE A 46 -26.38 -9.83 -16.87
C PHE A 46 -26.60 -11.33 -16.77
N VAL A 47 -26.58 -12.01 -17.92
CA VAL A 47 -26.62 -13.49 -18.01
C VAL A 47 -25.34 -13.96 -18.71
N LEU A 48 -24.41 -14.51 -17.93
CA LEU A 48 -23.05 -14.84 -18.36
C LEU A 48 -22.82 -16.35 -18.24
N VAL A 49 -22.77 -17.05 -19.37
CA VAL A 49 -22.84 -18.52 -19.40
C VAL A 49 -21.64 -19.13 -20.12
N SER A 50 -20.92 -20.03 -19.47
CA SER A 50 -19.86 -20.86 -20.09
C SER A 50 -18.78 -20.04 -20.83
N ASN A 51 -18.26 -18.99 -20.19
CA ASN A 51 -17.22 -18.12 -20.76
C ASN A 51 -15.84 -18.55 -20.24
N ASP A 52 -14.89 -18.87 -21.10
CA ASP A 52 -13.67 -19.66 -20.77
C ASP A 52 -12.92 -19.16 -19.51
N LEU A 53 -12.59 -17.87 -19.47
CA LEU A 53 -11.78 -17.27 -18.40
C LEU A 53 -12.62 -16.65 -17.29
N ALA A 54 -13.73 -16.00 -17.64
CA ALA A 54 -14.54 -15.25 -16.68
C ALA A 54 -15.99 -15.08 -17.12
N GLY A 55 -16.92 -15.15 -16.18
CA GLY A 55 -18.23 -14.52 -16.35
C GLY A 55 -18.05 -13.02 -16.49
N TYR A 56 -17.71 -12.35 -15.39
CA TYR A 56 -17.26 -10.97 -15.35
C TYR A 56 -15.79 -10.88 -14.93
N GLU A 57 -15.02 -10.00 -15.56
CA GLU A 57 -13.66 -9.65 -15.11
C GLU A 57 -13.46 -8.14 -15.00
N GLY A 58 -13.12 -7.66 -13.81
CA GLY A 58 -12.53 -6.34 -13.61
C GLY A 58 -11.02 -6.45 -13.50
N LYS A 59 -10.24 -5.57 -14.16
CA LYS A 59 -8.78 -5.54 -14.02
C LYS A 59 -8.31 -4.56 -12.95
N LEU A 60 -8.69 -3.29 -13.08
CA LEU A 60 -8.27 -2.21 -12.21
C LEU A 60 -9.37 -1.17 -12.14
N ILE A 61 -9.79 -0.81 -10.92
CA ILE A 61 -10.63 0.37 -10.67
C ILE A 61 -9.70 1.58 -10.55
N LEU A 62 -9.83 2.54 -11.45
CA LEU A 62 -9.01 3.76 -11.45
C LEU A 62 -9.53 4.81 -10.48
N ASP A 63 -10.85 5.01 -10.46
CA ASP A 63 -11.49 6.07 -9.67
C ASP A 63 -13.00 5.78 -9.51
N GLY A 64 -13.59 6.21 -8.41
CA GLY A 64 -15.04 6.17 -8.20
C GLY A 64 -15.41 5.98 -6.73
N PRO A 65 -16.65 6.32 -6.33
CA PRO A 65 -17.14 6.00 -4.99
C PRO A 65 -16.90 4.53 -4.65
N GLN A 66 -16.18 4.26 -3.55
CA GLN A 66 -15.92 2.90 -3.10
C GLN A 66 -17.12 2.38 -2.33
N PHE A 67 -17.52 1.13 -2.61
CA PHE A 67 -18.61 0.46 -1.89
C PHE A 67 -19.93 1.26 -1.89
N ASP A 68 -20.19 1.96 -3.00
CA ASP A 68 -21.44 2.69 -3.23
C ASP A 68 -22.30 1.94 -4.27
N GLU A 69 -23.50 1.52 -3.86
CA GLU A 69 -24.39 0.77 -4.75
C GLU A 69 -24.96 1.61 -5.90
N ASN A 70 -25.06 2.92 -5.71
CA ASN A 70 -25.67 3.82 -6.69
C ASN A 70 -24.66 4.35 -7.68
N ASP A 71 -23.47 4.71 -7.20
CA ASP A 71 -22.47 5.49 -7.92
C ASP A 71 -21.10 4.81 -8.00
N GLY A 72 -20.90 3.66 -7.33
CA GLY A 72 -19.65 2.89 -7.34
C GLY A 72 -19.62 1.75 -8.37
N PRO A 73 -18.45 1.11 -8.56
CA PRO A 73 -18.31 -0.03 -9.45
C PRO A 73 -18.98 -1.29 -8.87
N GLY A 74 -19.64 -2.08 -9.71
CA GLY A 74 -20.24 -3.32 -9.22
C GLY A 74 -20.92 -4.21 -10.25
N VAL A 75 -21.23 -5.44 -9.82
CA VAL A 75 -22.03 -6.42 -10.54
C VAL A 75 -23.31 -6.64 -9.74
N PHE A 76 -24.47 -6.43 -10.35
CA PHE A 76 -25.77 -6.47 -9.68
C PHE A 76 -26.75 -7.37 -10.43
N ASP A 77 -27.64 -8.02 -9.70
CA ASP A 77 -28.84 -8.67 -10.26
C ASP A 77 -28.54 -9.72 -11.35
N SER A 78 -27.36 -10.36 -11.29
CA SER A 78 -26.80 -11.11 -12.42
C SER A 78 -26.83 -12.62 -12.22
N LEU A 79 -26.93 -13.37 -13.32
CA LEU A 79 -26.81 -14.82 -13.38
C LEU A 79 -25.49 -15.21 -14.04
N ILE A 80 -24.64 -15.93 -13.32
CA ILE A 80 -23.35 -16.39 -13.82
C ILE A 80 -23.28 -17.92 -13.74
N VAL A 81 -23.20 -18.56 -14.90
CA VAL A 81 -23.20 -20.03 -15.02
C VAL A 81 -21.82 -20.47 -15.50
N ALA A 82 -21.09 -21.23 -14.67
CA ALA A 82 -19.76 -21.69 -15.03
C ALA A 82 -19.81 -22.61 -16.24
N SER A 83 -20.72 -23.58 -16.23
CA SER A 83 -20.96 -24.52 -17.32
C SER A 83 -22.41 -25.01 -17.31
N ASP A 84 -22.93 -25.35 -18.50
CA ASP A 84 -24.23 -25.99 -18.66
C ASP A 84 -24.05 -27.22 -19.57
N PRO A 85 -24.37 -28.45 -19.12
CA PRO A 85 -24.19 -29.67 -19.91
C PRO A 85 -25.06 -29.73 -21.18
N GLN A 86 -26.12 -28.92 -21.27
CA GLN A 86 -26.97 -28.83 -22.45
C GLN A 86 -26.41 -27.88 -23.51
N LEU A 87 -25.45 -27.03 -23.13
CA LEU A 87 -24.83 -26.05 -24.01
C LEU A 87 -23.41 -26.48 -24.38
N ARG A 88 -22.99 -26.11 -25.60
CA ARG A 88 -21.56 -26.18 -25.95
C ARG A 88 -20.81 -25.06 -25.24
N GLY A 89 -19.59 -25.31 -24.82
CA GLY A 89 -18.73 -24.28 -24.25
C GLY A 89 -17.77 -24.83 -23.21
N LYS A 90 -16.80 -24.01 -22.83
CA LYS A 90 -15.87 -24.34 -21.74
C LYS A 90 -16.45 -23.89 -20.41
N SER A 91 -15.97 -24.52 -19.33
CA SER A 91 -16.34 -24.11 -17.97
C SER A 91 -15.55 -22.87 -17.54
N SER A 92 -16.27 -21.86 -17.07
CA SER A 92 -15.71 -20.55 -16.70
C SER A 92 -14.70 -20.67 -15.56
N ALA A 93 -13.49 -20.15 -15.76
CA ALA A 93 -12.43 -20.21 -14.75
C ALA A 93 -12.74 -19.41 -13.47
N GLY A 94 -13.42 -18.26 -13.61
CA GLY A 94 -13.97 -17.48 -12.51
C GLY A 94 -15.39 -17.02 -12.85
N GLY A 95 -16.26 -16.92 -11.85
CA GLY A 95 -17.55 -16.26 -12.03
C GLY A 95 -17.36 -14.74 -12.11
N VAL A 96 -16.97 -14.15 -10.99
CA VAL A 96 -16.50 -12.77 -10.86
C VAL A 96 -15.00 -12.80 -10.60
N VAL A 97 -14.24 -12.26 -11.55
CA VAL A 97 -12.82 -11.97 -11.39
C VAL A 97 -12.69 -10.54 -10.86
N MET A 98 -12.33 -10.41 -9.59
CA MET A 98 -12.28 -9.15 -8.84
C MET A 98 -11.10 -8.28 -9.31
N PRO A 99 -11.32 -6.97 -9.48
CA PRO A 99 -10.28 -6.04 -9.90
C PRO A 99 -9.26 -5.78 -8.78
N TYR A 100 -8.16 -5.17 -9.18
CA TYR A 100 -7.32 -4.44 -8.24
C TYR A 100 -7.96 -3.11 -7.86
N MET A 101 -7.66 -2.65 -6.64
CA MET A 101 -8.30 -1.54 -5.90
C MET A 101 -9.61 -1.93 -5.20
N ASN A 102 -9.87 -1.26 -4.07
CA ASN A 102 -11.08 -1.45 -3.27
C ASN A 102 -12.29 -0.80 -3.94
N GLY A 103 -13.49 -1.25 -3.57
CA GLY A 103 -14.73 -0.55 -3.87
C GLY A 103 -15.74 -1.35 -4.70
N LEU A 104 -15.36 -2.50 -5.24
CA LEU A 104 -16.29 -3.36 -5.97
C LEU A 104 -17.38 -3.90 -5.04
N ILE A 105 -18.63 -3.81 -5.50
CA ILE A 105 -19.78 -4.54 -4.94
C ILE A 105 -20.20 -5.66 -5.90
N VAL A 106 -20.48 -6.84 -5.36
CA VAL A 106 -21.23 -7.90 -6.06
C VAL A 106 -22.51 -8.16 -5.30
N LYS A 107 -23.66 -7.87 -5.90
CA LYS A 107 -24.94 -7.92 -5.20
C LYS A 107 -25.99 -8.68 -6.00
N ASP A 108 -26.87 -9.40 -5.31
CA ASP A 108 -28.02 -10.09 -5.89
C ASP A 108 -27.61 -10.96 -7.10
N THR A 109 -26.49 -11.68 -6.97
CA THR A 109 -25.87 -12.44 -8.06
C THR A 109 -25.93 -13.93 -7.78
N VAL A 110 -26.44 -14.68 -8.75
CA VAL A 110 -26.62 -16.14 -8.67
C VAL A 110 -25.51 -16.85 -9.44
N PHE A 111 -24.85 -17.81 -8.81
CA PHE A 111 -23.81 -18.62 -9.41
C PHE A 111 -24.27 -20.07 -9.61
N TYR A 112 -24.03 -20.62 -10.80
CA TYR A 112 -24.31 -22.03 -11.11
C TYR A 112 -23.07 -22.81 -11.53
N ASN A 113 -22.96 -24.04 -11.05
CA ASN A 113 -22.02 -25.07 -11.53
C ASN A 113 -20.52 -24.73 -11.40
N PHE A 114 -20.13 -23.99 -10.36
CA PHE A 114 -18.72 -23.82 -9.97
C PHE A 114 -18.25 -24.99 -9.09
N ASP A 115 -18.30 -26.20 -9.63
CA ASP A 115 -17.95 -27.47 -8.98
C ASP A 115 -16.68 -28.12 -9.57
N GLN A 116 -16.27 -27.70 -10.77
CA GLN A 116 -15.11 -28.27 -11.45
C GLN A 116 -13.77 -27.81 -10.84
N SER A 117 -12.78 -28.71 -10.89
CA SER A 117 -11.43 -28.47 -10.35
C SER A 117 -10.79 -27.20 -10.91
N GLY A 118 -10.24 -26.36 -10.02
CA GLY A 118 -9.54 -25.13 -10.38
C GLY A 118 -10.45 -23.94 -10.74
N LYS A 119 -11.77 -24.13 -10.75
CA LYS A 119 -12.80 -23.12 -11.07
C LYS A 119 -13.44 -22.63 -9.78
N ALA A 120 -13.82 -21.36 -9.69
CA ALA A 120 -14.50 -20.82 -8.52
C ALA A 120 -15.43 -19.65 -8.86
N ALA A 121 -16.45 -19.41 -8.04
CA ALA A 121 -17.36 -18.28 -8.22
C ALA A 121 -16.61 -16.94 -8.14
N PHE A 122 -15.63 -16.83 -7.25
CA PHE A 122 -14.80 -15.66 -7.05
C PHE A 122 -13.31 -15.96 -7.22
N LYS A 123 -12.58 -15.03 -7.84
CA LYS A 123 -11.10 -15.03 -7.89
C LYS A 123 -10.61 -13.61 -8.17
N TRP A 124 -9.30 -13.38 -8.22
CA TRP A 124 -8.74 -12.06 -8.53
C TRP A 124 -8.13 -11.97 -9.92
N ALA A 125 -8.10 -10.75 -10.42
CA ALA A 125 -7.53 -10.40 -11.71
C ALA A 125 -6.04 -10.75 -11.80
N ARG A 126 -5.61 -10.89 -13.05
CA ARG A 126 -4.21 -10.91 -13.47
C ARG A 126 -4.05 -9.93 -14.63
N ILE A 127 -2.98 -9.16 -14.61
CA ILE A 127 -2.66 -8.19 -15.67
C ILE A 127 -1.27 -8.54 -16.20
N ASP A 128 -1.22 -9.11 -17.39
CA ASP A 128 0.04 -9.48 -18.02
C ASP A 128 0.97 -8.27 -18.18
N GLY A 129 2.26 -8.49 -17.95
CA GLY A 129 3.27 -7.43 -17.97
C GLY A 129 3.24 -6.48 -16.78
N THR A 130 2.11 -6.38 -16.06
CA THR A 130 1.94 -5.58 -14.84
C THR A 130 1.91 -6.52 -13.64
N CYS A 131 0.75 -7.02 -13.20
CA CYS A 131 0.71 -7.96 -12.09
C CYS A 131 0.12 -9.33 -12.43
N GLY A 132 1.02 -10.30 -12.61
CA GLY A 132 0.67 -11.70 -12.87
C GLY A 132 0.73 -12.62 -11.64
N PHE A 133 1.36 -12.19 -10.54
CA PHE A 133 1.51 -12.99 -9.33
C PHE A 133 1.69 -12.09 -8.10
N LEU A 134 1.30 -12.57 -6.91
CA LEU A 134 1.43 -11.88 -5.62
C LEU A 134 0.77 -10.50 -5.53
N CYS A 135 -0.19 -10.17 -6.39
CA CYS A 135 -1.01 -8.98 -6.21
C CYS A 135 -2.29 -9.26 -5.46
N GLY A 136 -2.84 -8.19 -4.87
CA GLY A 136 -4.09 -8.28 -4.19
C GLY A 136 -4.10 -7.52 -2.87
N GLY A 137 -4.85 -8.09 -1.94
CA GLY A 137 -5.18 -7.55 -0.63
C GLY A 137 -6.39 -6.62 -0.68
N PHE A 138 -7.02 -6.46 -1.84
CA PHE A 138 -8.17 -5.59 -2.01
C PHE A 138 -9.45 -6.25 -1.53
N THR A 139 -10.38 -5.41 -1.09
CA THR A 139 -11.64 -5.81 -0.49
C THR A 139 -12.79 -5.65 -1.49
N THR A 140 -13.64 -6.67 -1.56
CA THR A 140 -14.90 -6.68 -2.30
C THR A 140 -16.05 -6.91 -1.32
N HIS A 141 -17.14 -6.17 -1.49
CA HIS A 141 -18.36 -6.38 -0.71
C HIS A 141 -19.34 -7.26 -1.48
N THR A 142 -19.99 -8.17 -0.76
CA THR A 142 -21.00 -9.07 -1.33
C THR A 142 -22.29 -9.07 -0.50
N SER A 143 -23.43 -9.20 -1.17
CA SER A 143 -24.75 -9.38 -0.54
C SER A 143 -25.70 -10.05 -1.54
N GLY A 144 -26.74 -10.73 -1.09
CA GLY A 144 -27.69 -11.40 -1.98
C GLY A 144 -27.05 -12.47 -2.88
N ILE A 145 -26.00 -13.15 -2.41
CA ILE A 145 -25.32 -14.17 -3.21
C ILE A 145 -26.05 -15.51 -3.09
N GLU A 146 -26.36 -16.13 -4.22
CA GLU A 146 -26.93 -17.48 -4.26
C GLU A 146 -25.98 -18.44 -4.97
N LEU A 147 -25.69 -19.58 -4.33
CA LEU A 147 -24.76 -20.59 -4.82
C LEU A 147 -25.49 -21.89 -5.15
N ASN A 148 -25.66 -22.17 -6.44
CA ASN A 148 -26.32 -23.38 -6.93
C ASN A 148 -25.29 -24.33 -7.55
N ASN A 149 -25.14 -25.53 -6.98
CA ASN A 149 -24.09 -26.48 -7.38
C ASN A 149 -22.71 -25.82 -7.54
N SER A 150 -22.37 -24.91 -6.62
CA SER A 150 -21.16 -24.08 -6.69
C SER A 150 -20.34 -24.19 -5.40
N PRO A 151 -19.80 -25.38 -5.07
CA PRO A 151 -19.01 -25.58 -3.86
C PRO A 151 -17.69 -24.83 -3.87
N ASN A 152 -17.12 -24.51 -5.04
CA ASN A 152 -15.90 -23.74 -5.13
C ASN A 152 -16.23 -22.24 -5.09
N ILE A 153 -16.32 -21.68 -3.89
CA ILE A 153 -16.72 -20.28 -3.71
C ILE A 153 -15.60 -19.34 -4.14
N VAL A 154 -14.40 -19.48 -3.59
CA VAL A 154 -13.29 -18.58 -3.85
C VAL A 154 -12.04 -19.33 -4.27
N ARG A 155 -11.27 -18.76 -5.20
CA ARG A 155 -9.92 -19.22 -5.52
C ARG A 155 -8.91 -18.18 -5.10
N TYR A 156 -7.98 -18.61 -4.27
CA TYR A 156 -6.79 -17.85 -3.88
C TYR A 156 -5.53 -18.54 -4.40
N ASP A 157 -4.54 -17.77 -4.83
CA ASP A 157 -3.23 -18.21 -5.30
C ASP A 157 -2.09 -17.77 -4.36
N TRP A 158 -2.34 -16.91 -3.35
CA TRP A 158 -1.39 -16.59 -2.28
C TRP A 158 -2.05 -16.01 -1.01
N GLU A 159 -1.28 -15.93 0.09
CA GLU A 159 -1.70 -15.63 1.48
C GLU A 159 -2.37 -14.26 1.69
N SER A 160 -2.24 -13.30 0.76
CA SER A 160 -2.83 -11.98 0.91
C SER A 160 -3.47 -11.45 -0.37
N GLU A 161 -4.07 -12.35 -1.14
CA GLU A 161 -4.66 -11.99 -2.43
C GLU A 161 -5.92 -11.12 -2.33
N GLY A 162 -6.73 -11.25 -1.29
CA GLY A 162 -7.88 -10.37 -1.14
C GLY A 162 -8.81 -10.76 -0.02
N VAL A 163 -9.84 -9.93 0.14
CA VAL A 163 -10.87 -10.09 1.17
C VAL A 163 -12.24 -9.96 0.52
N ILE A 164 -13.12 -10.89 0.82
CA ILE A 164 -14.55 -10.81 0.48
C ILE A 164 -15.30 -10.54 1.78
N ILE A 165 -16.12 -9.49 1.84
CA ILE A 165 -16.99 -9.21 2.99
C ILE A 165 -18.42 -9.57 2.61
N ASP A 166 -18.98 -10.56 3.28
CA ASP A 166 -20.38 -10.93 3.19
C ASP A 166 -21.20 -10.03 4.11
N LEU A 167 -21.88 -9.04 3.55
CA LEU A 167 -22.58 -8.01 4.32
C LEU A 167 -23.86 -8.51 4.98
N ASP A 168 -24.53 -9.50 4.39
CA ASP A 168 -25.87 -9.94 4.80
C ASP A 168 -25.94 -11.42 5.21
N GLY A 169 -24.85 -12.17 5.05
CA GLY A 169 -24.76 -13.57 5.44
C GLY A 169 -25.22 -14.54 4.36
N THR A 170 -25.50 -14.07 3.15
CA THR A 170 -25.95 -14.93 2.05
C THR A 170 -24.82 -15.81 1.49
N LEU A 171 -23.56 -15.39 1.64
CA LEU A 171 -22.40 -16.12 1.13
C LEU A 171 -21.86 -17.17 2.11
N VAL A 172 -21.78 -16.83 3.40
CA VAL A 172 -21.17 -17.68 4.45
C VAL A 172 -22.05 -17.91 5.68
N GLY A 173 -23.30 -17.47 5.65
CA GLY A 173 -24.31 -17.75 6.68
C GLY A 173 -24.35 -16.76 7.84
N SER A 174 -23.53 -15.70 7.84
CA SER A 174 -23.52 -14.67 8.89
C SER A 174 -23.11 -13.31 8.33
N SER A 175 -23.85 -12.28 8.71
CA SER A 175 -23.60 -10.91 8.24
C SER A 175 -22.27 -10.35 8.71
N ASN A 176 -21.63 -9.56 7.87
CA ASN A 176 -20.32 -8.92 8.06
C ASN A 176 -19.15 -9.89 8.27
N TYR A 177 -19.34 -11.17 7.96
CA TYR A 177 -18.26 -12.14 7.95
C TYR A 177 -17.38 -11.95 6.73
N LYS A 178 -16.15 -12.44 6.82
CA LYS A 178 -15.11 -12.21 5.81
C LYS A 178 -14.56 -13.54 5.33
N ILE A 179 -14.33 -13.67 4.03
CA ILE A 179 -13.52 -14.75 3.46
C ILE A 179 -12.17 -14.16 3.09
N VAL A 180 -11.09 -14.77 3.58
CA VAL A 180 -9.71 -14.34 3.36
C VAL A 180 -8.82 -15.59 3.24
N PRO A 181 -7.64 -15.55 2.60
CA PRO A 181 -6.69 -16.64 2.74
C PRO A 181 -6.39 -16.89 4.23
N CYS A 182 -6.37 -18.15 4.66
CA CYS A 182 -5.97 -18.49 6.01
C CYS A 182 -4.49 -18.15 6.20
N THR A 183 -4.20 -17.41 7.28
CA THR A 183 -2.82 -17.07 7.65
C THR A 183 -2.58 -17.40 9.12
N PRO A 184 -1.35 -17.78 9.51
CA PRO A 184 -1.06 -18.03 10.93
C PRO A 184 -1.18 -16.78 11.81
N SER A 185 -1.12 -15.58 11.22
CA SER A 185 -1.26 -14.32 11.97
C SER A 185 -2.72 -13.92 12.25
N LEU A 186 -3.70 -14.69 11.77
CA LEU A 186 -5.10 -14.50 12.12
C LEU A 186 -5.47 -15.22 13.43
N ASN A 187 -6.41 -14.63 14.16
CA ASN A 187 -6.93 -15.21 15.39
C ASN A 187 -7.81 -16.42 15.04
N SER A 188 -7.31 -17.63 15.27
CA SER A 188 -7.99 -18.89 14.94
C SER A 188 -9.33 -19.11 15.65
N LYS A 189 -9.62 -18.39 16.74
CA LYS A 189 -10.93 -18.42 17.42
C LYS A 189 -11.99 -17.56 16.73
N LYS A 190 -11.55 -16.61 15.90
CA LYS A 190 -12.42 -15.68 15.17
C LYS A 190 -12.38 -15.92 13.67
N CYS A 191 -11.33 -16.58 13.18
CA CYS A 191 -11.10 -16.98 11.80
C CYS A 191 -10.97 -18.49 11.74
N GLU A 192 -12.06 -19.16 11.39
CA GLU A 192 -12.09 -20.61 11.32
C GLU A 192 -11.74 -21.08 9.93
N ASN A 193 -10.97 -22.15 9.87
CA ASN A 193 -10.63 -22.76 8.61
C ASN A 193 -11.88 -23.42 8.00
N ASN A 194 -12.25 -23.03 6.78
CA ASN A 194 -13.39 -23.63 6.09
C ASN A 194 -12.94 -24.35 4.82
N THR A 195 -12.90 -25.68 4.88
CA THR A 195 -12.46 -26.54 3.78
C THR A 195 -13.43 -26.56 2.60
N LEU A 196 -14.65 -26.04 2.76
CA LEU A 196 -15.71 -26.09 1.74
C LEU A 196 -15.80 -24.85 0.86
N VAL A 197 -14.90 -23.87 1.01
CA VAL A 197 -15.06 -22.53 0.41
C VAL A 197 -13.98 -22.24 -0.64
N HIS A 198 -12.88 -23.00 -0.69
CA HIS A 198 -11.66 -22.54 -1.37
C HIS A 198 -11.12 -23.47 -2.45
N VAL A 199 -10.32 -22.90 -3.34
CA VAL A 199 -9.50 -23.59 -4.34
C VAL A 199 -8.06 -23.07 -4.24
N ASN A 200 -7.09 -23.98 -4.31
CA ASN A 200 -5.64 -23.74 -4.30
C ASN A 200 -5.09 -23.30 -2.93
N VAL A 201 -5.24 -22.04 -2.52
CA VAL A 201 -4.85 -21.59 -1.16
C VAL A 201 -6.03 -21.69 -0.21
N GLN A 202 -5.78 -22.23 0.99
CA GLN A 202 -6.77 -22.40 2.05
C GLN A 202 -7.43 -21.06 2.41
N ALA A 203 -8.77 -21.04 2.50
CA ALA A 203 -9.51 -19.88 2.97
C ALA A 203 -10.05 -20.04 4.40
N CYS A 204 -10.09 -18.94 5.12
CA CYS A 204 -10.66 -18.81 6.45
C CYS A 204 -11.93 -17.96 6.36
N VAL A 205 -12.93 -18.35 7.14
CA VAL A 205 -14.13 -17.53 7.38
C VAL A 205 -13.96 -16.85 8.72
N CYS A 206 -13.90 -15.53 8.70
CA CYS A 206 -13.67 -14.70 9.86
C CYS A 206 -14.93 -13.97 10.28
N SER A 207 -15.16 -13.88 11.58
CA SER A 207 -16.32 -13.18 12.13
C SER A 207 -16.25 -11.66 11.94
N ASP A 208 -17.37 -11.00 12.22
CA ASP A 208 -17.49 -9.54 12.24
C ASP A 208 -16.59 -8.86 13.30
N GLN A 209 -16.14 -9.61 14.31
CA GLN A 209 -15.29 -9.13 15.40
C GLN A 209 -13.83 -8.87 15.03
N ILE A 210 -13.41 -9.22 13.81
CA ILE A 210 -12.11 -8.83 13.28
C ILE A 210 -12.27 -7.87 12.12
N LYS A 211 -11.34 -6.94 12.05
CA LYS A 211 -11.20 -6.03 10.93
C LYS A 211 -9.88 -6.29 10.24
N LEU A 212 -9.92 -6.31 8.91
CA LEU A 212 -8.78 -6.58 8.05
C LEU A 212 -8.40 -5.29 7.31
N ILE A 213 -7.11 -5.01 7.27
CA ILE A 213 -6.53 -3.82 6.64
C ILE A 213 -5.55 -4.30 5.59
N ARG A 214 -5.60 -3.70 4.41
CA ARG A 214 -4.56 -3.91 3.41
C ARG A 214 -3.38 -3.01 3.72
N PHE A 215 -2.24 -3.60 4.06
CA PHE A 215 -0.97 -2.87 4.21
C PHE A 215 -0.09 -3.11 3.00
N SER A 216 0.37 -2.05 2.35
CA SER A 216 1.34 -2.15 1.25
C SER A 216 2.39 -1.08 1.37
N PHE A 217 3.64 -1.42 1.04
CA PHE A 217 4.76 -0.52 1.20
C PHE A 217 5.88 -0.80 0.20
N ASN A 218 6.70 0.21 -0.06
CA ASN A 218 7.91 0.15 -0.90
C ASN A 218 8.93 1.22 -0.46
N ASN A 219 9.93 1.50 -1.30
CA ASN A 219 10.99 2.48 -1.04
C ASN A 219 11.72 2.22 0.29
N ILE A 220 11.90 0.95 0.63
CA ILE A 220 12.54 0.54 1.87
C ILE A 220 13.98 1.06 1.94
N ARG A 221 14.40 1.49 3.12
CA ARG A 221 15.79 1.75 3.46
C ARG A 221 16.13 1.02 4.77
N PRO A 222 17.33 0.43 4.89
CA PRO A 222 18.40 0.41 3.89
C PRO A 222 18.07 -0.47 2.66
N GLN A 223 18.74 -0.18 1.54
CA GLN A 223 18.53 -0.90 0.28
C GLN A 223 18.89 -2.40 0.39
N SER A 224 19.69 -2.80 1.39
CA SER A 224 20.00 -4.20 1.66
C SER A 224 18.75 -5.04 2.00
N LEU A 225 17.64 -4.43 2.42
CA LEU A 225 16.36 -5.11 2.65
C LEU A 225 15.55 -5.32 1.36
N LEU A 226 15.92 -4.68 0.26
CA LEU A 226 15.20 -4.83 -1.00
C LEU A 226 15.26 -6.31 -1.44
N ALA A 227 14.13 -6.81 -1.96
CA ALA A 227 13.97 -8.18 -2.43
C ALA A 227 13.96 -9.28 -1.36
N HIS A 228 14.08 -8.94 -0.07
CA HIS A 228 13.78 -9.86 1.02
C HIS A 228 12.27 -9.93 1.29
N ASP A 229 11.79 -11.07 1.77
CA ASP A 229 10.40 -11.22 2.19
C ASP A 229 10.19 -10.51 3.53
N ALA A 230 9.13 -9.72 3.63
CA ALA A 230 8.78 -9.04 4.87
C ALA A 230 7.99 -9.99 5.77
N VAL A 231 8.32 -10.02 7.05
CA VAL A 231 7.81 -10.97 8.03
C VAL A 231 7.07 -10.24 9.12
N PHE A 232 5.84 -10.67 9.39
CA PHE A 232 4.94 -10.05 10.36
C PHE A 232 4.48 -11.09 11.36
N THR A 233 4.94 -10.96 12.60
CA THR A 233 4.59 -11.87 13.70
C THR A 233 3.66 -11.18 14.67
N SER A 234 2.44 -11.70 14.80
CA SER A 234 1.45 -11.30 15.81
C SER A 234 1.48 -12.26 17.01
N GLU A 235 0.61 -12.02 18.00
CA GLU A 235 0.37 -12.98 19.08
C GLU A 235 -0.20 -14.33 18.60
N PHE A 236 -0.77 -14.38 17.39
CA PHE A 236 -1.39 -15.59 16.83
C PHE A 236 -0.41 -16.42 16.00
N GLY A 237 0.60 -15.78 15.40
CA GLY A 237 1.57 -16.43 14.53
C GLY A 237 2.21 -15.49 13.51
N THR A 238 2.99 -16.08 12.60
CA THR A 238 3.83 -15.38 11.61
C THR A 238 3.25 -15.51 10.20
N SER A 239 3.21 -14.38 9.49
CA SER A 239 2.83 -14.28 8.08
C SER A 239 3.91 -13.59 7.26
N TYR A 240 3.94 -13.88 5.97
CA TYR A 240 4.96 -13.40 5.04
C TYR A 240 4.33 -12.54 3.95
N SER A 241 4.97 -11.43 3.61
CA SER A 241 4.73 -10.71 2.36
C SER A 241 5.94 -10.90 1.47
N PRO A 242 5.79 -11.60 0.35
CA PRO A 242 6.89 -11.72 -0.60
C PRO A 242 7.16 -10.42 -1.36
N PHE A 243 8.42 -10.17 -1.70
CA PHE A 243 8.76 -9.03 -2.57
C PHE A 243 8.22 -9.25 -3.99
N ALA A 244 7.67 -8.19 -4.60
CA ALA A 244 7.30 -8.22 -6.00
C ALA A 244 7.59 -6.89 -6.72
N ALA A 245 8.36 -6.98 -7.81
CA ALA A 245 8.77 -5.82 -8.60
C ALA A 245 7.60 -5.09 -9.29
N LYS A 246 6.57 -5.84 -9.71
CA LYS A 246 5.52 -5.32 -10.58
C LYS A 246 4.13 -5.20 -9.93
N ARG A 247 4.09 -4.97 -8.61
CA ARG A 247 2.82 -4.73 -7.90
C ARG A 247 2.06 -3.53 -8.49
N ILE A 248 0.73 -3.56 -8.37
CA ILE A 248 -0.14 -2.57 -8.99
C ILE A 248 -0.05 -1.18 -8.34
N THR A 249 0.05 -1.10 -6.99
CA THR A 249 0.17 0.16 -6.25
C THR A 249 1.62 0.47 -5.86
N HIS A 250 2.23 -0.40 -5.07
CA HIS A 250 3.59 -0.21 -4.53
C HIS A 250 4.58 -1.09 -5.30
N LYS A 251 4.97 -0.66 -6.52
CA LYS A 251 6.00 -1.33 -7.32
C LYS A 251 7.29 -1.47 -6.52
N GLU A 252 8.03 -2.54 -6.80
CA GLU A 252 9.24 -2.91 -6.04
C GLU A 252 8.98 -2.89 -4.54
N GLY A 253 7.97 -3.64 -4.13
CA GLY A 253 7.49 -3.59 -2.76
C GLY A 253 6.71 -4.82 -2.31
N TRP A 254 5.93 -4.60 -1.27
CA TRP A 254 5.21 -5.61 -0.51
C TRP A 254 3.74 -5.23 -0.36
N ALA A 255 2.89 -6.22 -0.20
CA ALA A 255 1.51 -6.03 0.19
C ALA A 255 1.04 -7.23 1.00
N MET A 256 0.18 -6.98 1.98
CA MET A 256 -0.44 -8.01 2.78
C MET A 256 -1.75 -7.53 3.41
N VAL A 257 -2.51 -8.49 3.93
CA VAL A 257 -3.68 -8.23 4.75
C VAL A 257 -3.31 -8.46 6.22
N LEU A 258 -3.51 -7.43 7.05
CA LEU A 258 -3.25 -7.44 8.48
C LEU A 258 -4.54 -7.28 9.28
N MET A 259 -4.54 -7.73 10.53
CA MET A 259 -5.66 -7.51 11.44
C MET A 259 -5.51 -6.14 12.11
N ALA A 260 -6.57 -5.34 12.11
CA ALA A 260 -6.60 -4.11 12.87
C ALA A 260 -6.43 -4.35 14.36
N ASN A 261 -6.01 -3.32 15.09
CA ASN A 261 -5.89 -3.31 16.54
C ASN A 261 -4.93 -4.38 17.08
N THR A 262 -3.90 -4.68 16.29
CA THR A 262 -2.96 -5.79 16.54
C THR A 262 -1.52 -5.29 16.55
N TYR A 263 -0.69 -5.95 17.36
CA TYR A 263 0.74 -5.71 17.48
C TYR A 263 1.48 -6.70 16.58
N TYR A 264 2.39 -6.20 15.76
CA TYR A 264 3.20 -6.98 14.84
C TYR A 264 4.68 -6.71 15.06
N ASN A 265 5.47 -7.77 15.26
CA ASN A 265 6.90 -7.69 15.01
C ASN A 265 7.12 -7.71 13.49
N PHE A 266 7.68 -6.63 12.95
CA PHE A 266 7.88 -6.42 11.52
C PHE A 266 9.38 -6.47 11.21
N THR A 267 9.78 -7.57 10.58
CA THR A 267 11.16 -7.86 10.19
C THR A 267 11.25 -8.23 8.70
N PHE A 268 12.44 -8.59 8.24
CA PHE A 268 12.68 -9.12 6.90
C PHE A 268 13.43 -10.45 7.02
N GLU A 269 13.06 -11.42 6.21
CA GLU A 269 13.68 -12.74 6.20
C GLU A 269 15.16 -12.62 5.81
N ASN A 270 16.06 -13.09 6.67
CA ASN A 270 17.52 -12.94 6.51
C ASN A 270 17.98 -11.48 6.30
N GLY A 271 17.17 -10.51 6.71
CA GLY A 271 17.51 -9.10 6.63
C GLY A 271 18.57 -8.72 7.66
N GLU A 272 19.51 -7.88 7.25
CA GLU A 272 20.50 -7.32 8.19
C GLU A 272 19.82 -6.50 9.28
N GLN A 273 20.38 -6.56 10.48
CA GLN A 273 20.04 -5.69 11.59
C GLN A 273 20.52 -4.26 11.30
N PHE A 274 19.65 -3.26 11.42
CA PHE A 274 19.92 -1.90 10.95
C PHE A 274 19.74 -0.81 12.02
N THR A 275 20.37 0.34 11.75
CA THR A 275 20.29 1.61 12.50
C THR A 275 19.17 2.53 12.00
N ASN A 276 18.65 2.30 10.80
CA ASN A 276 17.68 3.17 10.13
C ASN A 276 16.66 2.32 9.37
N ILE A 277 15.37 2.60 9.56
CA ILE A 277 14.31 2.06 8.71
C ILE A 277 13.44 3.18 8.17
N SER A 278 13.28 3.18 6.86
CA SER A 278 12.40 4.09 6.17
C SER A 278 11.62 3.37 5.10
N TYR A 279 10.33 3.65 4.95
CA TYR A 279 9.51 3.10 3.88
C TYR A 279 8.30 4.00 3.61
N ASP A 280 7.76 3.89 2.41
CA ASP A 280 6.52 4.55 2.03
C ASP A 280 5.42 3.51 1.96
N SER A 281 4.26 3.81 2.54
CA SER A 281 3.19 2.83 2.67
C SER A 281 1.80 3.44 2.66
N VAL A 282 0.83 2.57 2.40
CA VAL A 282 -0.60 2.86 2.51
C VAL A 282 -1.27 1.71 3.26
N MET A 283 -2.09 2.09 4.25
CA MET A 283 -3.06 1.23 4.92
C MET A 283 -4.45 1.53 4.36
N SER A 284 -5.01 0.62 3.57
CA SER A 284 -6.36 0.79 3.00
C SER A 284 -7.43 0.15 3.87
N GLY A 285 -8.58 0.81 4.01
CA GLY A 285 -9.65 0.38 4.92
C GLY A 285 -9.37 0.68 6.40
N PHE A 286 -8.55 1.70 6.67
CA PHE A 286 -8.12 2.13 7.99
C PHE A 286 -9.03 3.27 8.52
N ASP A 287 -9.93 2.94 9.43
CA ASP A 287 -10.94 3.86 9.96
C ASP A 287 -10.44 4.62 11.20
N VAL A 288 -11.16 5.67 11.55
CA VAL A 288 -10.92 6.41 12.79
C VAL A 288 -11.06 5.46 13.98
N GLY A 289 -10.03 5.41 14.82
CA GLY A 289 -9.97 4.52 15.98
C GLY A 289 -9.22 3.21 15.73
N ASP A 290 -8.99 2.83 14.47
CA ASP A 290 -8.11 1.70 14.18
C ASP A 290 -6.66 2.06 14.50
N TYR A 291 -5.92 1.06 14.97
CA TYR A 291 -4.48 1.15 15.17
C TYR A 291 -3.74 -0.10 14.69
N LEU A 292 -2.49 0.08 14.32
CA LEU A 292 -1.49 -0.97 14.18
C LEU A 292 -0.24 -0.57 14.96
N VAL A 293 0.39 -1.55 15.60
CA VAL A 293 1.66 -1.34 16.31
C VAL A 293 2.73 -2.19 15.66
N PHE A 294 3.82 -1.56 15.27
CA PHE A 294 4.97 -2.25 14.70
C PHE A 294 6.13 -2.22 15.68
N THR A 295 6.70 -3.38 15.94
CA THR A 295 7.99 -3.53 16.62
C THR A 295 9.04 -3.93 15.59
N GLN A 296 10.16 -3.23 15.57
CA GLN A 296 11.25 -3.46 14.63
C GLN A 296 12.58 -3.45 15.38
N PHE A 297 13.55 -4.20 14.87
CA PHE A 297 14.91 -4.11 15.39
C PHE A 297 15.50 -2.72 15.13
N ALA A 298 16.17 -2.17 16.13
CA ALA A 298 16.94 -0.95 16.06
C ALA A 298 18.10 -1.09 17.03
N ASP A 299 19.33 -1.25 16.52
CA ASP A 299 20.54 -1.45 17.33
C ASP A 299 20.78 -0.33 18.36
N GLN A 300 20.25 0.86 18.07
CA GLN A 300 20.36 2.04 18.90
C GLN A 300 19.06 2.84 18.89
N LYS A 301 18.87 3.63 19.96
CA LYS A 301 17.73 4.54 20.07
C LYS A 301 17.76 5.54 18.89
N PRO A 302 16.68 5.64 18.09
CA PRO A 302 16.60 6.62 17.01
C PRO A 302 16.61 8.06 17.55
N ASP A 303 17.22 8.98 16.79
CA ASP A 303 17.22 10.41 17.12
C ASP A 303 15.97 11.11 16.57
N ARG A 304 15.46 10.64 15.42
CA ARG A 304 14.27 11.19 14.77
C ARG A 304 13.36 10.09 14.25
N ILE A 305 12.06 10.32 14.41
CA ILE A 305 10.99 9.46 13.94
C ILE A 305 9.97 10.34 13.24
N TYR A 306 9.60 9.96 12.04
CA TYR A 306 8.54 10.56 11.24
C TYR A 306 7.61 9.44 10.77
N LEU A 307 6.31 9.66 10.79
CA LEU A 307 5.30 8.72 10.27
C LEU A 307 4.54 9.30 9.06
N ASP A 308 4.69 10.59 8.79
CA ASP A 308 4.14 11.32 7.64
C ASP A 308 5.25 11.94 6.77
N GLY A 309 6.51 11.55 7.00
CA GLY A 309 7.69 12.10 6.32
C GLY A 309 8.08 13.53 6.69
N ALA A 310 7.31 14.24 7.51
CA ALA A 310 7.48 15.68 7.72
C ALA A 310 7.45 16.11 9.20
N SER A 311 6.53 15.58 9.99
CA SER A 311 6.29 15.93 11.38
C SER A 311 7.05 14.99 12.30
N GLN A 312 8.03 15.54 13.03
CA GLN A 312 8.78 14.73 13.98
C GLN A 312 7.87 14.30 15.14
N VAL A 313 7.93 13.01 15.43
CA VAL A 313 7.30 12.40 16.60
C VAL A 313 8.25 12.57 17.79
N HIS A 314 7.79 13.29 18.82
CA HIS A 314 8.65 13.68 19.95
C HIS A 314 8.46 12.82 21.20
N ASN A 315 7.26 12.30 21.43
CA ASN A 315 6.89 11.70 22.72
C ASN A 315 7.22 10.21 22.75
N MET A 316 8.38 9.89 23.32
CA MET A 316 8.73 8.51 23.71
C MET A 316 7.95 8.15 24.98
N SER A 317 7.28 7.01 24.98
CA SER A 317 6.65 6.42 26.15
C SER A 317 7.68 5.93 27.15
N ASP A 318 7.36 6.00 28.45
CA ASP A 318 8.25 5.50 29.52
C ASP A 318 8.22 3.97 29.66
N SER A 319 7.19 3.33 29.13
CA SER A 319 7.00 1.87 29.15
C SER A 319 6.57 1.34 27.78
N MET A 320 6.64 0.02 27.63
CA MET A 320 6.11 -0.67 26.46
C MET A 320 4.65 -0.27 26.21
N LEU A 321 4.30 -0.08 24.93
CA LEU A 321 2.95 0.27 24.53
C LEU A 321 1.99 -0.87 24.88
N SER A 322 0.79 -0.54 25.35
CA SER A 322 -0.22 -1.53 25.72
C SER A 322 -1.62 -0.98 25.47
N GLY A 323 -2.53 -1.87 25.06
CA GLY A 323 -3.92 -1.50 24.79
C GLY A 323 -4.09 -0.65 23.52
N PRO A 324 -5.20 0.12 23.45
CA PRO A 324 -5.40 1.11 22.40
C PRO A 324 -4.32 2.19 22.48
N VAL A 325 -3.70 2.47 21.34
CA VAL A 325 -2.57 3.40 21.23
C VAL A 325 -2.94 4.61 20.38
N SER A 326 -2.28 5.73 20.67
CA SER A 326 -2.39 6.96 19.92
C SER A 326 -1.36 7.02 18.79
N HIS A 327 -1.70 7.75 17.72
CA HIS A 327 -0.83 7.91 16.58
C HIS A 327 0.48 8.59 17.03
N GLY A 328 1.62 7.98 16.68
CA GLY A 328 2.94 8.50 17.03
C GLY A 328 3.38 8.19 18.46
N GLU A 329 2.65 7.38 19.24
CA GLU A 329 3.26 6.81 20.45
C GLU A 329 4.36 5.82 20.06
N TRP A 330 5.51 5.90 20.73
CA TRP A 330 6.61 4.98 20.48
C TRP A 330 7.43 4.71 21.73
N TYR A 331 8.04 3.54 21.78
CA TYR A 331 8.89 3.06 22.87
C TYR A 331 10.16 2.45 22.30
N TYR A 332 11.29 2.66 22.97
CA TYR A 332 12.56 2.01 22.63
C TYR A 332 12.99 1.11 23.78
N ASN A 333 13.11 -0.18 23.49
CA ASN A 333 13.54 -1.19 24.42
C ASN A 333 15.06 -1.37 24.31
N VAL A 334 15.80 -0.91 25.32
CA VAL A 334 17.27 -1.00 25.36
C VAL A 334 17.77 -2.45 25.40
N PRO A 335 17.29 -3.33 26.31
CA PRO A 335 17.69 -4.74 26.33
C PRO A 335 17.53 -5.47 25.00
N ASP A 336 16.38 -5.30 24.35
CA ASP A 336 16.04 -6.05 23.14
C ASP A 336 16.49 -5.37 21.85
N MET A 337 17.01 -4.13 21.93
CA MET A 337 17.38 -3.30 20.79
C MET A 337 16.23 -3.21 19.78
N THR A 338 15.05 -2.81 20.26
CA THR A 338 13.85 -2.69 19.43
C THR A 338 13.17 -1.36 19.62
N ILE A 339 12.57 -0.86 18.54
CA ILE A 339 11.63 0.25 18.55
C ILE A 339 10.23 -0.28 18.29
N THR A 340 9.28 0.15 19.11
CA THR A 340 7.85 -0.11 18.95
C THR A 340 7.15 1.22 18.69
N TYR A 341 6.36 1.34 17.63
CA TYR A 341 5.62 2.56 17.32
C TYR A 341 4.18 2.26 16.86
N ALA A 342 3.29 3.18 17.19
CA ALA A 342 1.87 3.10 16.92
C ALA A 342 1.47 3.99 15.74
N VAL A 343 0.74 3.41 14.80
CA VAL A 343 0.03 4.12 13.75
C VAL A 343 -1.45 4.01 14.04
N SER A 344 -2.13 5.14 14.22
CA SER A 344 -3.60 5.17 14.29
C SER A 344 -4.18 6.33 13.48
N ARG A 345 -5.45 6.24 13.13
CA ARG A 345 -6.12 7.30 12.37
C ARG A 345 -6.80 8.30 13.29
N LEU A 346 -6.32 9.54 13.23
CA LEU A 346 -6.91 10.65 13.96
C LEU A 346 -8.22 11.10 13.31
N SER A 347 -9.23 11.45 14.12
CA SER A 347 -10.45 12.09 13.62
C SER A 347 -10.12 13.44 12.99
N ARG A 348 -10.40 13.63 11.69
CA ARG A 348 -10.25 14.94 11.04
C ARG A 348 -11.42 15.85 11.42
N LYS A 349 -11.16 17.10 11.81
CA LYS A 349 -12.21 18.15 11.82
C LYS A 349 -12.61 18.42 10.36
N LYS A 350 -13.83 18.02 9.97
CA LYS A 350 -14.43 18.19 8.63
C LYS A 350 -14.01 19.50 7.95
N ARG A 351 -13.11 19.42 6.96
CA ARG A 351 -12.97 20.42 5.89
C ARG A 351 -12.71 19.68 4.57
N ALA A 352 -13.64 19.88 3.64
CA ALA A 352 -13.62 19.55 2.21
C ALA A 352 -13.93 18.09 1.78
N VAL A 353 -14.46 18.04 0.54
CA VAL A 353 -15.21 17.02 -0.19
C VAL A 353 -14.47 15.67 -0.28
N SER A 354 -15.18 14.57 -0.01
CA SER A 354 -14.64 13.20 -0.02
C SER A 354 -14.38 12.70 -1.44
N SER A 355 -13.12 12.57 -1.82
CA SER A 355 -12.69 11.72 -2.93
C SER A 355 -12.24 10.37 -2.38
N ILE A 356 -12.89 9.27 -2.81
CA ILE A 356 -12.39 7.95 -3.27
C ILE A 356 -11.38 7.18 -2.38
N ALA A 357 -10.85 7.79 -1.33
CA ALA A 357 -9.77 7.32 -0.45
C ALA A 357 -10.02 7.74 1.01
N ASP A 358 -11.26 7.96 1.43
CA ASP A 358 -11.55 8.43 2.80
C ASP A 358 -11.35 7.33 3.87
N THR A 359 -10.81 6.17 3.52
CA THR A 359 -10.35 5.13 4.45
C THR A 359 -8.88 4.76 4.30
N ASP A 360 -8.16 5.37 3.37
CA ASP A 360 -6.74 5.08 3.17
C ASP A 360 -5.88 6.03 4.01
N LEU A 361 -4.90 5.46 4.70
CA LEU A 361 -3.90 6.20 5.47
C LEU A 361 -2.51 5.98 4.86
N SER A 362 -1.95 7.03 4.27
CA SER A 362 -0.55 7.04 3.84
C SER A 362 0.37 7.24 5.04
N ILE A 363 1.42 6.43 5.11
CA ILE A 363 2.47 6.50 6.14
C ILE A 363 3.81 6.54 5.41
N ASP A 364 4.54 7.62 5.64
CA ASP A 364 5.92 7.81 5.22
C ASP A 364 6.77 7.70 6.49
N ALA A 365 7.22 6.47 6.77
CA ALA A 365 8.02 6.17 7.94
C ALA A 365 9.47 6.55 7.67
N ARG A 366 10.07 7.36 8.56
CA ARG A 366 11.50 7.66 8.61
C ARG A 366 11.99 7.55 10.05
N ILE A 367 12.67 6.47 10.38
CA ILE A 367 13.16 6.17 11.73
C ILE A 367 14.66 6.02 11.65
N PHE A 368 15.41 7.03 12.12
CA PHE A 368 16.85 7.05 11.93
C PHE A 368 17.62 7.72 13.05
N ARG A 369 18.90 7.36 13.13
CA ARG A 369 19.91 8.06 13.91
C ARG A 369 20.62 9.10 13.05
N CYS A 370 20.88 10.27 13.62
CA CYS A 370 21.58 11.34 12.94
C CYS A 370 23.08 11.11 12.98
N TYR A 371 23.76 11.42 11.87
CA TYR A 371 25.21 11.33 11.80
C TYR A 371 25.89 12.30 12.78
N TYR A 372 25.34 13.50 12.91
CA TYR A 372 25.82 14.53 13.81
C TYR A 372 24.91 14.71 15.03
N ARG A 373 25.51 15.08 16.16
CA ARG A 373 24.80 15.37 17.41
C ARG A 373 23.75 16.46 17.18
N GLY A 374 22.53 16.23 17.67
CA GLY A 374 21.42 17.16 17.48
C GLY A 374 20.90 17.26 16.04
N CYS A 375 21.35 16.36 15.15
CA CYS A 375 20.97 16.35 13.74
C CYS A 375 21.32 17.65 13.00
N GLN A 376 22.39 18.31 13.42
CA GLN A 376 22.91 19.51 12.77
C GLN A 376 24.33 19.22 12.27
N PRO A 377 24.62 19.42 10.97
CA PRO A 377 25.99 19.32 10.51
C PRO A 377 26.86 20.32 11.26
N PRO A 378 28.15 20.00 11.49
CA PRO A 378 29.08 20.98 12.02
C PRO A 378 29.07 22.20 11.08
N PRO A 379 29.30 23.41 11.62
CA PRO A 379 29.49 24.57 10.76
C PRO A 379 30.54 24.22 9.70
N LEU A 380 30.26 24.56 8.44
CA LEU A 380 31.21 24.37 7.36
C LEU A 380 32.56 24.92 7.83
N PRO A 381 33.68 24.19 7.64
CA PRO A 381 34.99 24.78 7.89
C PRO A 381 34.99 26.09 7.11
N MET A 382 35.25 27.21 7.81
CA MET A 382 35.28 28.54 7.18
C MET A 382 35.99 28.38 5.85
N GLU A 383 35.27 28.59 4.74
CA GLU A 383 35.93 29.00 3.52
C GLU A 383 36.69 30.24 3.95
N VAL A 384 38.00 30.08 4.14
CA VAL A 384 38.88 31.22 4.24
C VAL A 384 38.82 31.79 2.83
N GLU A 385 37.83 32.66 2.59
CA GLU A 385 37.89 33.64 1.52
C GLU A 385 39.13 34.48 1.83
N LEU A 386 40.28 33.99 1.36
CA LEU A 386 41.40 34.87 1.07
C LEU A 386 40.92 35.74 -0.09
N ASP A 387 40.17 36.79 0.24
CA ASP A 387 40.02 37.94 -0.64
C ASP A 387 41.21 38.85 -0.32
N PRO A 388 42.34 38.72 -1.04
CA PRO A 388 43.48 39.54 -0.76
C PRO A 388 43.15 40.90 -1.37
N SER A 389 42.55 41.77 -0.57
CA SER A 389 42.50 43.22 -0.84
C SER A 389 43.88 43.82 -1.10
N HIS A 390 44.96 43.05 -0.88
CA HIS A 390 46.35 43.35 -1.18
C HIS A 390 47.02 42.13 -1.85
N ALA A 391 46.59 41.79 -3.06
CA ALA A 391 47.31 40.82 -3.90
C ALA A 391 48.44 41.56 -4.66
N GLU A 392 49.70 41.24 -4.35
CA GLU A 392 50.85 41.76 -5.09
C GLU A 392 51.13 40.86 -6.32
N MET A 393 51.05 41.45 -7.51
CA MET A 393 51.19 40.71 -8.77
C MET A 393 52.66 40.69 -9.20
N TRP A 394 53.24 39.50 -9.37
CA TRP A 394 54.65 39.35 -9.75
C TRP A 394 54.98 39.91 -11.14
N SER A 395 53.95 40.06 -11.98
CA SER A 395 54.07 40.71 -13.28
C SER A 395 54.11 42.24 -13.22
N ASP A 396 53.84 42.84 -12.05
CA ASP A 396 53.95 44.30 -11.86
C ASP A 396 55.38 44.63 -11.38
N PRO A 397 56.16 45.43 -12.14
CA PRO A 397 57.48 45.86 -11.72
C PRO A 397 57.51 46.55 -10.34
N ALA A 398 56.41 47.19 -9.93
CA ALA A 398 56.30 47.87 -8.65
C ALA A 398 56.38 46.90 -7.45
N THR A 399 55.91 45.66 -7.63
CA THR A 399 55.96 44.59 -6.62
C THR A 399 57.39 44.33 -6.15
N TRP A 400 58.36 44.41 -7.05
CA TRP A 400 59.75 44.05 -6.78
C TRP A 400 60.54 45.14 -6.03
N VAL A 401 60.08 46.39 -6.06
CA VAL A 401 60.77 47.55 -5.45
C VAL A 401 61.07 47.33 -3.96
N ASN A 402 60.19 46.62 -3.26
CA ASN A 402 60.32 46.33 -1.83
C ASN A 402 60.68 44.86 -1.52
N LEU A 403 60.73 43.99 -2.53
CA LEU A 403 60.98 42.55 -2.35
C LEU A 403 62.40 42.13 -2.75
N THR A 404 63.04 42.85 -3.66
CA THR A 404 64.43 42.58 -4.06
C THR A 404 65.34 43.75 -3.69
N ALA A 405 66.61 43.46 -3.39
CA ALA A 405 67.58 44.50 -3.04
C ALA A 405 67.87 45.46 -4.22
N SER A 406 67.65 45.00 -5.45
CA SER A 406 67.81 45.77 -6.68
C SER A 406 66.54 46.49 -7.12
N GLY A 407 65.38 46.20 -6.50
CA GLY A 407 64.09 46.76 -6.84
C GLY A 407 63.55 46.35 -8.21
N VAL A 408 64.10 45.27 -8.80
CA VAL A 408 63.70 44.71 -10.08
C VAL A 408 63.41 43.21 -9.95
N GLU A 409 62.67 42.68 -10.93
CA GLU A 409 62.34 41.26 -11.01
C GLU A 409 63.60 40.38 -10.99
N PRO A 410 63.64 39.30 -10.18
CA PRO A 410 64.77 38.38 -10.15
C PRO A 410 65.01 37.72 -11.51
N VAL A 411 66.27 37.45 -11.84
CA VAL A 411 66.61 36.70 -13.05
C VAL A 411 66.70 35.20 -12.78
N ASP A 412 66.65 34.40 -13.85
CA ASP A 412 66.74 32.94 -13.76
C ASP A 412 67.94 32.49 -12.91
N ASN A 413 67.65 31.68 -11.88
CA ASN A 413 68.57 31.14 -10.86
C ASN A 413 69.03 32.10 -9.76
N GLU A 414 68.30 33.20 -9.52
CA GLU A 414 68.49 34.07 -8.36
C GLU A 414 67.63 33.64 -7.16
N ASP A 415 68.18 33.70 -5.96
CA ASP A 415 67.46 33.37 -4.72
C ASP A 415 66.59 34.55 -4.26
N LEU A 416 65.28 34.31 -4.11
CA LEU A 416 64.32 35.29 -3.60
C LEU A 416 63.82 34.88 -2.20
N THR A 417 63.79 35.82 -1.26
CA THR A 417 63.17 35.62 0.06
C THR A 417 61.92 36.46 0.20
N ILE A 418 60.75 35.81 0.30
CA ILE A 418 59.45 36.48 0.43
C ILE A 418 59.15 36.72 1.93
N PRO A 419 58.89 37.97 2.37
CA PRO A 419 58.50 38.27 3.74
C PRO A 419 57.19 37.59 4.15
N GLN A 420 57.07 37.22 5.42
CA GLN A 420 55.85 36.61 5.95
C GLN A 420 54.72 37.65 6.04
N GLY A 421 53.59 37.38 5.38
CA GLY A 421 52.39 38.24 5.41
C GLY A 421 52.11 39.03 4.11
N LEU A 422 52.79 38.68 3.01
CA LEU A 422 52.36 38.98 1.64
C LEU A 422 51.34 37.97 1.12
#